data_AF-A0A2A5RUK7-F1
#
_entry.id   AF-A0A2A5RUK7-F1
#
_cell.length_a   1.000
_cell.length_b   1.000
_cell.length_c   1.000
_cell.angle_alpha   90.00
_cell.angle_beta   90.00
_cell.angle_gamma   90.00
#
_symmetry.space_group_name_H-M   'P 1'
#
loop_
_entity.id
_entity.type
_entity.pdbx_description
1 polymer ?
#
loop_
_entity_poly.entity_id
_entity_poly.type
_entity_poly.pdbx_seq_one_letter_code
_entity_poly.pdbx_strand_id
1 'polypeptide(L)'
;MSNFQSNIKTCEQIVADLKAGNHQLIRVLNSHQLSGSAFTAGQGLFTQLVIPTVSKADTVIQKLNSKLQQYGQYTGAACSEILDEDKRSINS
;
A
#
# COMPACT_ATOMS: atom_id res chain seq x y z
N MET A 1 13.12 7.95 -9.84
CA MET A 1 12.17 7.74 -8.72
C MET A 1 10.72 8.07 -9.08
N SER A 2 10.45 9.04 -9.96
CA SER A 2 9.08 9.46 -10.34
C SER A 2 8.15 8.32 -10.78
N ASN A 3 8.63 7.41 -11.66
CA ASN A 3 7.82 6.29 -12.14
C ASN A 3 7.46 5.29 -11.03
N PHE A 4 8.38 5.02 -10.09
CA PHE A 4 8.11 4.16 -8.94
C PHE A 4 7.09 4.79 -7.98
N GLN A 5 7.23 6.09 -7.72
CA GLN A 5 6.26 6.82 -6.90
C GLN A 5 4.86 6.80 -7.53
N SER A 6 4.79 7.00 -8.85
CA SER A 6 3.52 6.95 -9.59
C SER A 6 2.90 5.55 -9.55
N ASN A 7 3.70 4.50 -9.74
CA ASN A 7 3.23 3.12 -9.67
C ASN A 7 2.69 2.79 -8.26
N ILE A 8 3.37 3.25 -7.20
CA ILE A 8 2.89 3.06 -5.82
C ILE A 8 1.54 3.74 -5.62
N LYS A 9 1.35 4.98 -6.09
CA LYS A 9 0.05 5.66 -6.02
C LYS A 9 -1.05 4.91 -6.77
N THR A 10 -0.74 4.36 -7.95
CA THR A 10 -1.69 3.52 -8.68
C THR A 10 -2.05 2.26 -7.89
N CYS A 11 -1.08 1.59 -7.26
CA CYS A 11 -1.34 0.44 -6.40
C CYS A 11 -2.18 0.80 -5.16
N GLU A 12 -1.91 1.94 -4.52
CA GLU A 12 -2.71 2.45 -3.39
C GLU A 12 -4.17 2.67 -3.80
N GLN A 13 -4.40 3.28 -4.98
CA GLN A 13 -5.75 3.50 -5.51
C GLN A 13 -6.48 2.18 -5.78
N ILE A 14 -5.82 1.23 -6.48
CA ILE A 14 -6.41 -0.10 -6.77
C ILE A 14 -6.81 -0.82 -5.48
N VAL A 15 -5.96 -0.76 -4.45
CA VAL A 15 -6.26 -1.39 -3.16
C VAL A 15 -7.38 -0.68 -2.42
N ALA A 16 -7.46 0.65 -2.49
CA ALA A 16 -8.57 1.41 -1.93
C ALA A 16 -9.90 1.02 -2.60
N ASP A 17 -9.92 0.90 -3.93
CA ASP A 17 -11.09 0.49 -4.69
C ASP A 17 -11.51 -0.95 -4.34
N LEU A 18 -10.54 -1.88 -4.22
CA LEU A 18 -10.80 -3.25 -3.78
C LEU A 18 -11.37 -3.31 -2.36
N LYS A 19 -10.87 -2.50 -1.43
CA LYS A 19 -11.44 -2.41 -0.07
C LYS A 19 -12.88 -1.89 -0.09
N ALA A 20 -13.13 -0.83 -0.85
CA ALA A 20 -14.47 -0.25 -0.99
C ALA A 20 -15.45 -1.27 -1.60
N GLY A 21 -15.05 -1.97 -2.66
CA GLY A 21 -15.81 -3.04 -3.29
C GLY A 21 -16.12 -4.19 -2.33
N ASN A 22 -15.12 -4.65 -1.55
CA ASN A 22 -15.32 -5.69 -0.54
C ASN A 22 -16.30 -5.26 0.56
N HIS A 23 -16.21 -4.02 1.05
CA HIS A 23 -17.15 -3.49 2.03
C HIS A 23 -18.57 -3.38 1.46
N GLN A 24 -18.72 -2.95 0.21
CA GLN A 24 -20.02 -2.90 -0.46
C GLN A 24 -20.60 -4.30 -0.63
N LEU A 25 -19.78 -5.27 -1.04
CA LEU A 25 -20.18 -6.68 -1.15
C LEU A 25 -20.67 -7.22 0.19
N ILE A 26 -19.91 -7.05 1.28
CA ILE A 26 -20.37 -7.46 2.62
C ILE A 26 -21.69 -6.78 3.01
N ARG A 27 -21.84 -5.49 2.70
CA ARG A 27 -23.06 -4.74 3.04
C ARG A 27 -24.29 -5.29 2.31
N VAL A 28 -24.13 -5.60 1.02
CA VAL A 28 -25.19 -6.24 0.20
C VAL A 28 -25.44 -7.68 0.66
N LEU A 29 -24.42 -8.42 1.08
CA LEU A 29 -24.62 -9.77 1.62
C LEU A 29 -25.41 -9.74 2.95
N ASN A 30 -25.13 -8.78 3.83
CA ASN A 30 -25.82 -8.63 5.11
C ASN A 30 -27.27 -8.12 4.98
N SER A 31 -27.71 -7.65 3.81
CA SER A 31 -29.11 -7.23 3.60
C SER A 31 -30.09 -8.41 3.43
N HIS A 32 -29.62 -9.66 3.60
CA HIS A 32 -30.42 -10.90 3.55
C HIS A 32 -31.15 -11.15 2.21
N GLN A 33 -30.70 -10.53 1.12
CA GLN A 33 -31.32 -10.71 -0.21
C GLN A 33 -30.98 -12.03 -0.91
N LEU A 34 -29.97 -12.78 -0.44
CA LEU A 34 -29.63 -14.13 -0.93
C LEU A 34 -29.44 -15.07 0.27
N SER A 35 -30.15 -16.19 0.30
CA SER A 35 -30.03 -17.23 1.35
C SER A 35 -29.63 -18.57 0.73
N GLY A 36 -28.85 -19.37 1.46
CA GLY A 36 -28.44 -20.72 1.04
C GLY A 36 -26.96 -21.06 1.32
N SER A 37 -26.58 -22.32 1.10
CA SER A 37 -25.23 -22.83 1.37
C SER A 37 -24.14 -22.17 0.51
N ALA A 38 -24.43 -21.89 -0.77
CA ALA A 38 -23.53 -21.15 -1.65
C ALA A 38 -23.31 -19.70 -1.19
N PHE A 39 -24.34 -19.07 -0.62
CA PHE A 39 -24.25 -17.73 -0.04
C PHE A 39 -23.35 -17.72 1.21
N THR A 40 -23.57 -18.66 2.14
CA THR A 40 -22.72 -18.78 3.35
C THR A 40 -21.27 -19.10 2.98
N ALA A 41 -21.04 -19.96 1.98
CA ALA A 41 -19.70 -20.24 1.47
C ALA A 41 -19.03 -19.00 0.86
N GLY A 42 -19.77 -18.22 0.05
CA GLY A 42 -19.29 -16.96 -0.53
C GLY A 42 -18.96 -15.91 0.54
N GLN A 43 -19.83 -15.74 1.54
CA GLN A 43 -19.58 -14.84 2.68
C GLN A 43 -18.34 -15.27 3.46
N GLY A 44 -18.19 -16.57 3.74
CA GLY A 44 -17.01 -17.13 4.40
C GLY A 44 -15.73 -16.87 3.62
N LEU A 45 -15.71 -17.15 2.31
CA LEU A 45 -14.56 -16.89 1.45
C LEU A 45 -14.14 -15.41 1.46
N PHE A 46 -15.10 -14.49 1.37
CA PHE A 46 -14.80 -13.07 1.35
C PHE A 46 -14.28 -12.53 2.69
N THR A 47 -14.95 -12.92 3.78
CA THR A 47 -14.58 -12.47 5.13
C THR A 47 -13.27 -13.09 5.61
N GLN A 48 -13.01 -14.35 5.28
CA GLN A 48 -11.87 -15.09 5.82
C GLN A 48 -10.64 -15.06 4.90
N LEU A 49 -10.81 -14.84 3.60
CA LEU A 49 -9.72 -14.94 2.63
C LEU A 49 -9.53 -13.65 1.83
N VAL A 50 -10.57 -13.17 1.14
CA VAL A 50 -10.43 -12.05 0.20
C VAL A 50 -10.08 -10.74 0.92
N ILE A 51 -10.86 -10.37 1.95
CA ILE A 51 -10.62 -9.13 2.72
C ILE A 51 -9.25 -9.14 3.41
N PRO A 52 -8.86 -10.19 4.14
CA PRO A 52 -7.53 -10.26 4.74
C PRO A 52 -6.40 -10.18 3.71
N THR A 53 -6.58 -10.76 2.52
CA THR A 53 -5.57 -10.70 1.45
C THR A 53 -5.40 -9.29 0.89
N VAL A 54 -6.49 -8.57 0.63
CA VAL A 54 -6.43 -7.17 0.20
C VAL A 54 -5.81 -6.28 1.27
N SER A 55 -6.10 -6.53 2.55
CA SER A 55 -5.48 -5.82 3.67
C SER A 55 -3.97 -6.08 3.78
N LYS A 56 -3.52 -7.32 3.52
CA LYS A 56 -2.09 -7.65 3.45
C LYS A 56 -1.41 -6.93 2.28
N ALA A 57 -2.04 -6.89 1.11
CA ALA A 57 -1.51 -6.18 -0.06
C ALA A 57 -1.31 -4.68 0.24
N ASP A 58 -2.30 -4.04 0.88
CA ASP A 58 -2.20 -2.66 1.36
C ASP A 58 -0.98 -2.44 2.25
N THR A 59 -0.81 -3.30 3.26
CA THR A 59 0.30 -3.21 4.21
C THR A 59 1.65 -3.32 3.51
N VAL A 60 1.76 -4.19 2.50
CA VAL A 60 2.99 -4.36 1.72
C VAL A 60 3.28 -3.12 0.87
N ILE A 61 2.26 -2.53 0.22
CA ILE A 61 2.40 -1.30 -0.57
C ILE A 61 2.85 -0.13 0.32
N GLN A 62 2.24 0.03 1.51
CA GLN A 62 2.66 1.05 2.47
C GLN A 62 4.11 0.88 2.92
N LYS A 63 4.55 -0.37 3.15
CA LYS A 63 5.97 -0.67 3.46
C LYS A 63 6.90 -0.33 2.31
N LEU A 64 6.51 -0.56 1.06
CA LEU A 64 7.30 -0.19 -0.12
C LEU A 64 7.43 1.33 -0.24
N ASN A 65 6.34 2.08 -0.01
CA ASN A 65 6.35 3.54 -0.01
C ASN A 65 7.30 4.08 1.07
N SER A 66 7.19 3.57 2.30
CA SER A 66 8.08 3.96 3.40
C SER A 66 9.56 3.68 3.09
N LYS A 67 9.89 2.50 2.55
CA LYS A 67 11.27 2.17 2.14
C LYS A 67 11.78 3.10 1.03
N LEU A 68 10.95 3.42 0.04
CA LEU A 68 11.33 4.32 -1.05
C LEU A 68 11.63 5.73 -0.52
N GLN A 69 10.82 6.24 0.41
CA GLN A 69 11.08 7.51 1.08
C GLN A 69 12.38 7.47 1.88
N GLN A 70 12.63 6.39 2.62
CA GLN A 70 13.85 6.19 3.40
C GLN A 70 15.11 6.22 2.50
N TYR A 71 15.07 5.55 1.34
CA TYR A 71 16.15 5.62 0.36
C TYR A 71 16.38 7.05 -0.13
N GLY A 72 15.32 7.82 -0.43
CA GLY A 72 15.45 9.23 -0.80
C GLY A 72 16.15 10.06 0.27
N GLN A 73 15.81 9.86 1.55
CA GLN A 73 16.43 10.57 2.66
C GLN A 73 17.90 10.21 2.84
N TYR A 74 18.26 8.92 2.77
CA TYR A 74 19.67 8.51 2.84
C TYR A 74 20.50 9.10 1.70
N THR A 75 19.97 9.14 0.48
CA THR A 75 20.67 9.76 -0.64
C THR A 75 20.84 11.27 -0.46
N GLY A 76 19.86 11.97 0.13
CA GLY A 76 19.97 13.39 0.42
C GLY A 76 20.97 13.70 1.54
N ALA A 77 20.93 12.92 2.62
CA ALA A 77 21.83 13.08 3.76
C ALA A 77 23.30 12.81 3.37
N ALA A 78 23.56 11.70 2.66
CA ALA A 78 24.91 11.38 2.18
C ALA A 78 25.43 12.46 1.20
N CYS A 79 24.56 13.01 0.35
CA CYS A 79 24.94 14.09 -0.56
C CYS A 79 25.26 15.39 0.21
N SER A 80 24.52 15.71 1.28
CA SER A 80 24.83 16.86 2.15
C SER A 80 26.16 16.69 2.88
N GLU A 81 26.46 15.48 3.36
CA GLU A 81 27.71 15.18 4.06
C GLU A 81 28.94 15.35 3.13
N ILE A 82 28.86 14.82 1.90
CA ILE A 82 29.91 15.00 0.87
C ILE A 82 30.12 16.48 0.54
N LEU A 83 29.04 17.25 0.37
CA LEU A 83 29.13 18.69 0.08
C LEU A 83 29.77 19.48 1.24
N ASP A 84 29.59 19.03 2.48
CA ASP A 84 30.19 19.68 3.65
C ASP A 84 31.66 19.26 3.86
N GLU A 85 32.05 18.04 3.51
CA GLU A 85 33.46 17.60 3.46
C GLU A 85 34.27 18.34 2.38
N ASP A 86 33.71 18.48 1.17
CA ASP A 86 34.35 19.22 0.08
C ASP A 86 34.61 20.69 0.47
N LYS A 87 33.64 21.35 1.13
CA LYS A 87 33.79 22.73 1.60
C LYS A 87 34.86 22.87 2.68
N ARG A 88 35.07 21.86 3.54
CA ARG A 88 36.15 21.89 4.55
C ARG A 88 37.51 21.69 3.90
N SER A 89 37.61 20.81 2.90
CA SER A 89 38.86 20.50 2.20
C SER A 89 39.37 21.64 1.30
N ILE A 90 38.48 22.52 0.82
CA ILE A 90 38.85 23.70 0.01
C ILE A 90 39.39 24.86 0.88
N ASN A 91 39.04 24.90 2.16
CA ASN A 91 39.41 25.99 3.08
C ASN A 91 40.55 25.63 4.06
N SER A 92 41.16 24.45 3.92
CA SER A 92 42.33 23.98 4.68
C SER A 92 43.59 24.00 3.81
#